data_AF-A0A1W1HEQ8-F1
#
_entry.id   AF-A0A1W1HEQ8-F1
#
_cell.length_a   1.000
_cell.length_b   1.000
_cell.length_c   1.000
_cell.angle_alpha   90.00
_cell.angle_beta   90.00
_cell.angle_gamma   90.00
#
_symmetry.space_group_name_H-M   'P 1'
#
loop_
_entity.id
_entity.type
_entity.pdbx_description
1 polymer ?
#
loop_
_entity_poly.entity_id
_entity_poly.type
_entity_poly.pdbx_seq_one_letter_code
_entity_poly.pdbx_strand_id
1 'polypeptide(L)'
;MKFFKFTYLLSKLNQKLQYCFYNIAGYLIYFLLYIVQIFKKVIVIQMWTNRIGHLANDTNNFLQTINHNYNKPFIVGIREKQIANNQLLKIYSKYIHIVHPIFKKIIDNSVLKESEFYFGHIHQYTFSKEYNFSSIKINYSFNKKEYHYGKKQLIKMGIDSWFVCFHARDPYFLKNQLPGMDFSYHDYRDFDVNDMIPAMEYITRQGGYAIRMGSHTEKLLNSDNPKIIDYANKFRCDFMDIWLLANCKFYIGSDSGIGAVPLMFNKPAGFINMSQIKDILPEPNCLVIPKLRNKNGRILCLDEMLMHNFYFSHEWKENGIQLINNSPEDILDLTKEIYTYYNNGKICIEKFISKKAQDAFFNTKYKKQIYFGWYFGDKFFNKIFYLT
;
A
#
# COMPACT_ATOMS: atom_id res chain seq x y z
N MET A 1 23.69 48.31 -12.84
CA MET A 1 22.24 48.61 -12.80
C MET A 1 21.48 48.27 -14.09
N LYS A 2 21.95 48.68 -15.29
CA LYS A 2 21.27 48.37 -16.57
C LYS A 2 21.18 46.86 -16.92
N PHE A 3 22.24 46.10 -16.64
CA PHE A 3 22.27 44.64 -16.87
C PHE A 3 21.22 43.89 -16.03
N PHE A 4 21.09 44.23 -14.74
CA PHE A 4 20.06 43.68 -13.84
C PHE A 4 18.63 44.01 -14.28
N LYS A 5 18.40 45.20 -14.87
CA LYS A 5 17.09 45.59 -15.38
C LYS A 5 16.73 44.82 -16.66
N PHE A 6 17.71 44.50 -17.50
CA PHE A 6 17.54 43.71 -18.71
C PHE A 6 17.26 42.23 -18.41
N THR A 7 18.00 41.60 -17.50
CA THR A 7 17.74 40.22 -17.06
C THR A 7 16.37 40.08 -16.39
N TYR A 8 15.93 41.08 -15.64
CA TYR A 8 14.59 41.14 -15.05
C TYR A 8 13.46 41.30 -16.08
N LEU A 9 13.69 42.07 -17.16
CA LEU A 9 12.71 42.22 -18.24
C LEU A 9 12.60 40.92 -19.06
N LEU A 10 13.73 40.28 -19.35
CA LEU A 10 13.75 38.97 -20.03
C LEU A 10 13.05 37.88 -19.20
N SER A 11 13.25 37.86 -17.88
CA SER A 11 12.57 36.90 -17.01
C SER A 11 11.05 37.13 -16.98
N LYS A 12 10.59 38.39 -16.93
CA LYS A 12 9.16 38.72 -17.04
C LYS A 12 8.56 38.36 -18.39
N LEU A 13 9.28 38.59 -19.49
CA LEU A 13 8.81 38.24 -20.84
C LEU A 13 8.70 36.72 -20.98
N ASN A 14 9.71 35.96 -20.51
CA ASN A 14 9.66 34.51 -20.48
C ASN A 14 8.49 33.98 -19.64
N GLN A 15 8.21 34.60 -18.49
CA GLN A 15 7.08 34.21 -17.64
C GLN A 15 5.74 34.43 -18.36
N LYS A 16 5.57 35.56 -19.06
CA LYS A 16 4.36 35.84 -19.86
C LYS A 16 4.22 34.85 -21.03
N LEU A 17 5.29 34.59 -21.77
CA LEU A 17 5.29 33.63 -22.87
C LEU A 17 4.94 32.21 -22.40
N GLN A 18 5.51 31.78 -21.28
CA GLN A 18 5.16 30.48 -20.66
C GLN A 18 3.69 30.43 -20.26
N TYR A 19 3.16 31.50 -19.65
CA TYR A 19 1.74 31.59 -19.31
C TYR A 19 0.84 31.50 -20.55
N CYS A 20 1.16 32.23 -21.63
CA CYS A 20 0.40 32.14 -22.89
C CYS A 20 0.48 30.72 -23.48
N PHE A 21 1.67 30.11 -23.50
CA PHE A 21 1.86 28.75 -23.99
C PHE A 21 1.01 27.73 -23.22
N TYR A 22 1.04 27.75 -21.88
CA TYR A 22 0.27 26.82 -21.07
C TYR A 22 -1.23 27.02 -21.23
N ASN A 23 -1.72 28.26 -21.35
CA ASN A 23 -3.14 28.52 -21.60
C ASN A 23 -3.59 28.05 -22.98
N ILE A 24 -2.83 28.33 -24.05
CA ILE A 24 -3.15 27.84 -25.39
C ILE A 24 -3.20 26.31 -25.40
N ALA A 25 -2.17 25.65 -24.83
CA ALA A 25 -2.15 24.21 -24.71
C ALA A 25 -3.33 23.68 -23.87
N GLY A 26 -3.66 24.37 -22.78
CA GLY A 26 -4.79 24.02 -21.91
C GLY A 26 -6.14 24.11 -22.62
N TYR A 27 -6.40 25.16 -23.38
CA TYR A 27 -7.64 25.30 -24.16
C TYR A 27 -7.75 24.24 -25.26
N LEU A 28 -6.65 23.92 -25.95
CA LEU A 28 -6.63 22.86 -26.96
C LEU A 28 -6.96 21.50 -26.32
N ILE A 29 -6.34 21.17 -25.19
CA ILE A 29 -6.63 19.93 -24.45
C ILE A 29 -8.06 19.95 -23.92
N TYR A 30 -8.54 21.06 -23.36
CA TYR A 30 -9.91 21.19 -22.86
C TYR A 30 -10.92 20.88 -23.96
N PHE A 31 -10.74 21.45 -25.16
CA PHE A 31 -11.59 21.18 -26.31
C PHE A 31 -11.58 19.70 -26.72
N LEU A 32 -10.40 19.05 -26.74
CA LEU A 32 -10.29 17.62 -27.01
C LEU A 32 -11.00 16.77 -25.95
N LEU A 33 -10.82 17.09 -24.66
CA LEU A 33 -11.49 16.39 -23.57
C LEU A 33 -13.01 16.60 -23.62
N TYR A 34 -13.47 17.79 -24.00
CA TYR A 34 -14.89 18.10 -24.18
C TYR A 34 -15.51 17.24 -25.28
N ILE A 35 -14.83 17.06 -26.42
CA ILE A 35 -15.29 16.15 -27.48
C ILE A 35 -15.41 14.72 -26.96
N VAL A 36 -14.42 14.23 -26.19
CA VAL A 36 -14.48 12.87 -25.61
C VAL A 36 -15.61 12.76 -24.57
N GLN A 37 -15.86 13.83 -23.81
CA GLN A 37 -16.90 13.91 -22.78
C GLN A 37 -18.33 13.71 -23.33
N ILE A 38 -18.55 14.01 -24.62
CA ILE A 38 -19.82 13.73 -25.33
C ILE A 38 -20.15 12.23 -25.29
N PHE A 39 -19.15 11.36 -25.33
CA PHE A 39 -19.33 9.91 -25.42
C PHE A 39 -19.14 9.18 -24.08
N LYS A 40 -18.24 9.67 -23.22
CA LYS A 40 -17.89 9.02 -21.95
C LYS A 40 -17.49 10.05 -20.93
N LYS A 41 -17.78 9.80 -19.64
CA LYS A 41 -17.25 10.66 -18.57
C LYS A 41 -15.72 10.69 -18.63
N VAL A 42 -15.14 11.89 -18.74
CA VAL A 42 -13.71 12.15 -18.74
C VAL A 42 -13.27 12.51 -17.34
N ILE A 43 -12.16 11.90 -16.89
CA ILE A 43 -11.59 12.11 -15.57
C ILE A 43 -10.07 12.25 -15.71
N VAL A 44 -9.52 13.35 -15.21
CA VAL A 44 -8.09 13.64 -15.22
C VAL A 44 -7.60 13.70 -13.77
N ILE A 45 -6.59 12.91 -13.45
CA ILE A 45 -6.07 12.77 -12.08
C ILE A 45 -4.54 12.85 -12.03
N GLN A 46 -4.01 13.29 -10.89
CA GLN A 46 -2.60 13.12 -10.54
C GLN A 46 -2.43 11.81 -9.77
N MET A 47 -1.56 10.94 -10.29
CA MET A 47 -1.27 9.63 -9.70
C MET A 47 -0.07 9.71 -8.77
N TRP A 48 -0.13 9.00 -7.65
CA TRP A 48 1.02 8.74 -6.80
C TRP A 48 1.76 7.51 -7.32
N THR A 49 2.91 7.70 -7.96
CA THR A 49 3.64 6.60 -8.61
C THR A 49 4.99 6.31 -7.98
N ASN A 50 5.53 7.19 -7.14
CA ASN A 50 6.86 7.03 -6.55
C ASN A 50 6.94 6.01 -5.41
N ARG A 51 5.82 5.57 -4.83
CA ARG A 51 5.76 4.59 -3.73
C ARG A 51 4.77 3.47 -4.04
N ILE A 52 5.20 2.21 -3.87
CA ILE A 52 4.40 1.04 -4.28
C ILE A 52 3.07 0.94 -3.54
N GLY A 53 3.04 1.32 -2.25
CA GLY A 53 1.80 1.31 -1.46
C GLY A 53 0.74 2.25 -1.98
N HIS A 54 1.11 3.50 -2.28
CA HIS A 54 0.20 4.47 -2.87
C HIS A 54 -0.18 4.11 -4.30
N LEU A 55 0.80 3.65 -5.10
CA LEU A 55 0.53 3.19 -6.45
C LEU A 55 -0.49 2.05 -6.44
N ALA A 56 -0.38 1.08 -5.53
CA ALA A 56 -1.30 -0.04 -5.40
C ALA A 56 -2.65 0.36 -4.77
N ASN A 57 -2.64 0.86 -3.54
CA ASN A 57 -3.86 1.10 -2.77
C ASN A 57 -4.68 2.26 -3.34
N ASP A 58 -4.06 3.45 -3.47
CA ASP A 58 -4.77 4.67 -3.87
C ASP A 58 -5.35 4.52 -5.29
N THR A 59 -4.59 3.92 -6.22
CA THR A 59 -5.07 3.70 -7.60
C THR A 59 -6.18 2.65 -7.65
N ASN A 60 -6.05 1.55 -6.90
CA ASN A 60 -7.10 0.54 -6.83
C ASN A 60 -8.41 1.12 -6.25
N ASN A 61 -8.33 1.83 -5.13
CA ASN A 61 -9.49 2.43 -4.46
C ASN A 61 -10.15 3.50 -5.34
N PHE A 62 -9.35 4.31 -6.03
CA PHE A 62 -9.85 5.25 -7.02
C PHE A 62 -10.61 4.53 -8.15
N LEU A 63 -10.04 3.48 -8.75
CA LEU A 63 -10.70 2.76 -9.83
C LEU A 63 -12.00 2.08 -9.37
N GLN A 64 -12.05 1.52 -8.16
CA GLN A 64 -13.27 0.95 -7.59
C GLN A 64 -14.35 2.02 -7.41
N THR A 65 -13.99 3.17 -6.82
CA THR A 65 -14.88 4.33 -6.63
C THR A 65 -15.45 4.83 -7.96
N ILE A 66 -14.57 5.01 -8.95
CA ILE A 66 -14.93 5.59 -10.23
C ILE A 66 -15.77 4.61 -11.07
N ASN A 67 -15.45 3.31 -11.06
CA ASN A 67 -16.24 2.31 -11.77
C ASN A 67 -17.60 2.04 -11.14
N HIS A 68 -17.76 2.33 -9.84
CA HIS A 68 -19.08 2.35 -9.19
C HIS A 68 -19.94 3.50 -9.70
N ASN A 69 -19.36 4.70 -9.77
CA ASN A 69 -20.10 5.93 -10.06
C ASN A 69 -20.30 6.17 -11.56
N TYR A 70 -19.43 5.61 -12.41
CA TYR A 70 -19.43 5.86 -13.84
C TYR A 70 -19.20 4.57 -14.64
N ASN A 71 -20.02 4.37 -15.66
CA ASN A 71 -19.85 3.24 -16.58
C ASN A 71 -18.71 3.52 -17.58
N LYS A 72 -17.58 2.81 -17.43
CA LYS A 72 -16.41 2.85 -18.35
C LYS A 72 -15.94 4.27 -18.70
N PRO A 73 -15.60 5.11 -17.70
CA PRO A 73 -15.09 6.46 -17.95
C PRO A 73 -13.76 6.45 -18.71
N PHE A 74 -13.47 7.54 -19.40
CA PHE A 74 -12.17 7.80 -20.00
C PHE A 74 -11.26 8.49 -18.98
N ILE A 75 -10.31 7.74 -18.43
CA ILE A 75 -9.45 8.20 -17.33
C ILE A 75 -8.06 8.54 -17.87
N VAL A 76 -7.58 9.74 -17.58
CA VAL A 76 -6.20 10.19 -17.86
C VAL A 76 -5.46 10.34 -16.53
N GLY A 77 -4.37 9.60 -16.38
CA GLY A 77 -3.55 9.61 -15.16
C GLY A 77 -2.19 10.24 -15.40
N ILE A 78 -1.88 11.34 -14.71
CA ILE A 78 -0.56 11.95 -14.78
C ILE A 78 0.34 11.28 -13.74
N ARG A 79 1.35 10.54 -14.19
CA ARG A 79 2.32 9.91 -13.28
C ARG A 79 3.36 10.90 -12.77
N GLU A 80 4.08 10.52 -11.72
CA GLU A 80 5.28 11.21 -11.28
C GLU A 80 6.51 10.79 -12.12
N LYS A 81 7.61 11.51 -11.94
CA LYS A 81 8.89 11.19 -12.61
C LYS A 81 9.42 9.84 -12.14
N GLN A 82 9.37 9.58 -10.84
CA GLN A 82 9.76 8.32 -10.24
C GLN A 82 8.59 7.33 -10.24
N ILE A 83 8.88 6.09 -10.60
CA ILE A 83 7.92 4.99 -10.65
C ILE A 83 8.45 3.92 -9.70
N ALA A 84 7.64 3.52 -8.72
CA ALA A 84 8.00 2.54 -7.71
C ALA A 84 8.09 1.12 -8.26
N ASN A 85 7.24 0.80 -9.24
CA ASN A 85 7.20 -0.50 -9.88
C ASN A 85 6.57 -0.38 -11.29
N ASN A 86 7.33 -0.72 -12.33
CA ASN A 86 6.89 -0.58 -13.71
C ASN A 86 5.81 -1.62 -14.10
N GLN A 87 5.84 -2.83 -13.51
CA GLN A 87 4.83 -3.84 -13.80
C GLN A 87 3.46 -3.44 -13.25
N LEU A 88 3.41 -2.85 -12.06
CA LEU A 88 2.17 -2.35 -11.48
C LEU A 88 1.59 -1.20 -12.31
N LEU A 89 2.44 -0.25 -12.74
CA LEU A 89 2.02 0.83 -13.64
C LEU A 89 1.46 0.28 -14.97
N LYS A 90 2.07 -0.76 -15.53
CA LYS A 90 1.60 -1.46 -16.74
C LYS A 90 0.26 -2.17 -16.53
N ILE A 91 -0.02 -2.68 -15.33
CA ILE A 91 -1.34 -3.24 -15.02
C ILE A 91 -2.39 -2.13 -15.05
N TYR A 92 -2.12 -1.00 -14.41
CA TYR A 92 -3.04 0.14 -14.41
C TYR A 92 -3.19 0.82 -15.77
N SER A 93 -2.18 0.76 -16.64
CA SER A 93 -2.29 1.33 -17.98
C SER A 93 -3.35 0.65 -18.86
N LYS A 94 -3.89 -0.51 -18.44
CA LYS A 94 -5.05 -1.15 -19.07
C LYS A 94 -6.37 -0.44 -18.74
N TYR A 95 -6.41 0.35 -17.67
CA TYR A 95 -7.61 1.03 -17.16
C TYR A 95 -7.48 2.56 -17.19
N ILE A 96 -6.24 3.07 -17.18
CA ILE A 96 -5.93 4.49 -17.11
C ILE A 96 -4.99 4.84 -18.27
N HIS A 97 -5.28 5.92 -18.99
CA HIS A 97 -4.35 6.49 -19.96
C HIS A 97 -3.25 7.27 -19.22
N ILE A 98 -2.13 6.60 -18.95
CA ILE A 98 -1.05 7.15 -18.15
C ILE A 98 -0.16 8.06 -19.00
N VAL A 99 -0.08 9.35 -18.64
CA VAL A 99 0.64 10.39 -19.39
C VAL A 99 1.87 10.91 -18.64
N HIS A 100 2.80 11.50 -19.38
CA HIS A 100 4.08 11.99 -18.87
C HIS A 100 3.91 13.12 -17.82
N PRO A 101 4.81 13.24 -16.82
CA PRO A 101 4.73 14.29 -15.80
C PRO A 101 4.69 15.74 -16.32
N ILE A 102 5.07 15.98 -17.58
CA ILE A 102 5.00 17.32 -18.19
C ILE A 102 3.57 17.84 -18.28
N PHE A 103 2.58 16.95 -18.40
CA PHE A 103 1.16 17.33 -18.39
C PHE A 103 0.74 17.94 -17.05
N LYS A 104 1.41 17.63 -15.94
CA LYS A 104 1.16 18.27 -14.65
C LYS A 104 1.36 19.79 -14.74
N LYS A 105 2.45 20.23 -15.40
CA LYS A 105 2.72 21.67 -15.57
C LYS A 105 1.66 22.34 -16.45
N ILE A 106 1.19 21.66 -17.49
CA ILE A 106 0.13 22.18 -18.35
C ILE A 106 -1.16 22.35 -17.56
N ILE A 107 -1.57 21.33 -16.78
CA ILE A 107 -2.77 21.44 -15.95
C ILE A 107 -2.61 22.55 -14.92
N ASP A 108 -1.54 22.53 -14.12
CA ASP A 108 -1.35 23.45 -13.00
C ASP A 108 -1.31 24.94 -13.43
N ASN A 109 -0.98 25.22 -14.70
CA ASN A 109 -0.82 26.57 -15.25
C ASN A 109 -1.83 26.91 -16.37
N SER A 110 -2.95 26.19 -16.45
CA SER A 110 -3.99 26.46 -17.46
C SER A 110 -5.41 26.29 -16.92
N VAL A 111 -6.39 26.56 -17.78
CA VAL A 111 -7.83 26.40 -17.49
C VAL A 111 -8.22 24.99 -17.03
N LEU A 112 -7.40 23.98 -17.33
CA LEU A 112 -7.69 22.59 -16.96
C LEU A 112 -7.73 22.36 -15.45
N LYS A 113 -6.96 23.10 -14.66
CA LYS A 113 -6.90 22.91 -13.20
C LYS A 113 -8.25 23.11 -12.52
N GLU A 114 -9.03 24.06 -13.02
CA GLU A 114 -10.35 24.41 -12.47
C GLU A 114 -11.50 23.83 -13.31
N SER A 115 -11.17 22.98 -14.29
CA SER A 115 -12.17 22.35 -15.16
C SER A 115 -12.87 21.17 -14.47
N GLU A 116 -14.07 20.86 -14.96
CA GLU A 116 -14.88 19.72 -14.55
C GLU A 116 -14.23 18.35 -14.83
N PHE A 117 -13.15 18.33 -15.62
CA PHE A 117 -12.39 17.13 -15.93
C PHE A 117 -11.36 16.80 -14.85
N TYR A 118 -10.86 17.79 -14.11
CA TYR A 118 -9.76 17.61 -13.18
C TYR A 118 -10.25 17.21 -11.79
N PHE A 119 -9.91 16.00 -11.38
CA PHE A 119 -10.35 15.39 -10.13
C PHE A 119 -9.27 15.48 -9.04
N GLY A 120 -8.20 16.26 -9.24
CA GLY A 120 -7.16 16.39 -8.23
C GLY A 120 -6.26 15.16 -8.12
N HIS A 121 -5.71 14.94 -6.93
CA HIS A 121 -4.77 13.86 -6.65
C HIS A 121 -5.50 12.62 -6.15
N ILE A 122 -5.15 11.43 -6.66
CA ILE A 122 -5.88 10.17 -6.34
C ILE A 122 -5.95 9.85 -4.84
N HIS A 123 -4.97 10.33 -4.06
CA HIS A 123 -4.90 10.07 -2.62
C HIS A 123 -6.17 10.52 -1.87
N GLN A 124 -6.88 11.53 -2.36
CA GLN A 124 -8.15 11.98 -1.74
C GLN A 124 -9.26 10.90 -1.76
N TYR A 125 -9.12 9.88 -2.62
CA TYR A 125 -10.03 8.75 -2.73
C TYR A 125 -9.60 7.55 -1.89
N THR A 126 -8.43 7.60 -1.24
CA THR A 126 -7.89 6.47 -0.46
C THR A 126 -8.68 6.24 0.84
N PHE A 127 -9.45 7.23 1.29
CA PHE A 127 -10.26 7.20 2.51
C PHE A 127 -11.67 7.78 2.30
N SER A 128 -12.21 7.74 1.07
CA SER A 128 -13.54 8.31 0.82
C SER A 128 -14.61 7.58 1.64
N LYS A 129 -15.16 8.34 2.59
CA LYS A 129 -16.04 7.99 3.72
C LYS A 129 -17.29 7.15 3.46
N GLU A 130 -17.62 6.85 2.21
CA GLU A 130 -19.00 6.53 1.83
C GLU A 130 -19.21 5.11 1.34
N TYR A 131 -18.16 4.33 1.11
CA TYR A 131 -18.32 3.09 0.35
C TYR A 131 -17.55 1.95 1.02
N ASN A 132 -18.34 1.01 1.53
CA ASN A 132 -17.91 -0.32 1.92
C ASN A 132 -17.57 -1.09 0.61
N PHE A 133 -16.41 -0.79 0.02
CA PHE A 133 -16.00 -1.29 -1.32
C PHE A 133 -15.67 -2.78 -1.36
N SER A 134 -15.92 -3.53 -0.29
CA SER A 134 -15.74 -4.98 -0.23
C SER A 134 -16.47 -5.74 -1.36
N SER A 135 -17.51 -5.13 -1.97
CA SER A 135 -18.29 -5.69 -3.07
C SER A 135 -17.77 -5.37 -4.49
N ILE A 136 -16.94 -4.32 -4.69
CA ILE A 136 -16.51 -3.89 -6.04
C ILE A 136 -15.04 -4.22 -6.22
N LYS A 137 -14.79 -5.44 -6.70
CA LYS A 137 -13.44 -5.94 -6.92
C LYS A 137 -13.05 -5.85 -8.38
N ILE A 138 -11.89 -5.24 -8.63
CA ILE A 138 -11.29 -5.23 -9.97
C ILE A 138 -10.48 -6.51 -10.13
N ASN A 139 -10.84 -7.32 -11.11
CA ASN A 139 -10.14 -8.56 -11.40
C ASN A 139 -8.91 -8.28 -12.27
N TYR A 140 -7.81 -7.89 -11.64
CA TYR A 140 -6.52 -7.77 -12.32
C TYR A 140 -6.01 -9.16 -12.72
N SER A 141 -5.56 -9.29 -13.96
CA SER A 141 -5.03 -10.54 -14.48
C SER A 141 -3.78 -10.34 -15.33
N PHE A 142 -2.90 -11.35 -15.27
CA PHE A 142 -1.75 -11.49 -16.14
C PHE A 142 -2.15 -12.20 -17.43
N ASN A 143 -1.57 -11.79 -18.55
CA ASN A 143 -1.77 -12.53 -19.79
C ASN A 143 -0.95 -13.84 -19.80
N LYS A 144 -1.21 -14.71 -20.78
CA LYS A 144 -0.53 -16.02 -20.90
C LYS A 144 1.00 -15.91 -20.94
N LYS A 145 1.56 -14.89 -21.62
CA LYS A 145 3.01 -14.67 -21.72
C LYS A 145 3.60 -14.26 -20.37
N GLU A 146 2.93 -13.35 -19.66
CA GLU A 146 3.32 -12.92 -18.31
C GLU A 146 3.26 -14.09 -17.32
N TYR A 147 2.21 -14.91 -17.39
CA TYR A 147 2.09 -16.09 -16.54
C TYR A 147 3.18 -17.14 -16.81
N HIS A 148 3.49 -17.41 -18.07
CA HIS A 148 4.60 -18.30 -18.44
C HIS A 148 5.95 -17.74 -17.99
N TYR A 149 6.17 -16.43 -18.13
CA TYR A 149 7.37 -15.78 -17.64
C TYR A 149 7.52 -15.92 -16.11
N GLY A 150 6.46 -15.68 -15.34
CA GLY A 150 6.47 -15.87 -13.88
C GLY A 150 6.80 -17.32 -13.47
N LYS A 151 6.17 -18.31 -14.12
CA LYS A 151 6.51 -19.73 -13.90
C LYS A 151 7.98 -20.06 -14.22
N LYS A 152 8.53 -19.50 -15.30
CA LYS A 152 9.95 -19.67 -15.63
C LYS A 152 10.87 -19.10 -14.55
N GLN A 153 10.49 -17.99 -13.92
CA GLN A 153 11.26 -17.44 -12.81
C GLN A 153 11.17 -18.31 -11.55
N LEU A 154 10.01 -18.94 -11.27
CA LEU A 154 9.91 -19.90 -10.17
C LEU A 154 10.88 -21.07 -10.33
N ILE A 155 10.98 -21.64 -11.54
CA ILE A 155 11.94 -22.72 -11.84
C ILE A 155 13.38 -22.27 -11.57
N LYS A 156 13.74 -21.05 -11.96
CA LYS A 156 15.08 -20.49 -11.68
C LYS A 156 15.36 -20.29 -10.19
N MET A 157 14.32 -20.06 -9.39
CA MET A 157 14.41 -19.96 -7.94
C MET A 157 14.38 -21.34 -7.25
N GLY A 158 14.20 -22.43 -8.00
CA GLY A 158 14.04 -23.78 -7.45
C GLY A 158 12.66 -24.02 -6.81
N ILE A 159 11.64 -23.23 -7.17
CA ILE A 159 10.29 -23.33 -6.61
C ILE A 159 9.42 -24.19 -7.53
N ASP A 160 8.97 -25.33 -7.02
CA ASP A 160 8.14 -26.32 -7.73
C ASP A 160 6.74 -26.51 -7.11
N SER A 161 6.46 -25.86 -5.98
CA SER A 161 5.21 -25.98 -5.23
C SER A 161 4.56 -24.60 -4.99
N TRP A 162 3.50 -24.59 -4.22
CA TRP A 162 2.87 -23.37 -3.73
C TRP A 162 3.81 -22.61 -2.78
N PHE A 163 3.58 -21.31 -2.62
CA PHE A 163 4.42 -20.44 -1.81
C PHE A 163 3.64 -19.38 -1.05
N VAL A 164 4.26 -18.86 0.01
CA VAL A 164 3.79 -17.75 0.84
C VAL A 164 4.83 -16.64 0.78
N CYS A 165 4.35 -15.40 0.64
CA CYS A 165 5.22 -14.23 0.62
C CYS A 165 5.35 -13.65 2.03
N PHE A 166 6.58 -13.44 2.48
CA PHE A 166 6.91 -12.83 3.76
C PHE A 166 7.61 -11.49 3.53
N HIS A 167 7.28 -10.46 4.30
CA HIS A 167 7.94 -9.17 4.20
C HIS A 167 8.17 -8.56 5.58
N ALA A 168 9.43 -8.25 5.87
CA ALA A 168 9.82 -7.38 6.96
C ALA A 168 10.27 -6.05 6.39
N ARG A 169 9.75 -4.97 6.97
CA ARG A 169 10.12 -3.63 6.54
C ARG A 169 11.51 -3.30 7.08
N ASP A 170 12.37 -2.81 6.18
CA ASP A 170 13.77 -2.49 6.44
C ASP A 170 14.00 -0.96 6.29
N PRO A 171 14.70 -0.31 7.24
CA PRO A 171 15.02 1.12 7.17
C PRO A 171 15.85 1.50 5.93
N TYR A 172 16.62 0.56 5.38
CA TYR A 172 17.52 0.78 4.25
C TYR A 172 16.77 1.04 2.93
N PHE A 173 15.50 0.63 2.83
CA PHE A 173 14.68 0.85 1.64
C PHE A 173 14.53 2.35 1.30
N LEU A 174 14.12 3.17 2.28
CA LEU A 174 13.84 4.59 2.05
C LEU A 174 15.12 5.41 1.82
N LYS A 175 16.21 5.05 2.49
CA LYS A 175 17.53 5.69 2.31
C LYS A 175 18.04 5.58 0.87
N ASN A 176 17.84 4.43 0.22
CA ASN A 176 18.26 4.22 -1.18
C ASN A 176 17.27 4.78 -2.19
N GLN A 177 15.97 4.70 -1.91
CA GLN A 177 14.96 5.11 -2.87
C GLN A 177 14.91 6.63 -3.06
N LEU A 178 15.21 7.39 -1.99
CA LEU A 178 15.11 8.84 -1.94
C LEU A 178 16.34 9.41 -1.19
N PRO A 179 17.53 9.37 -1.80
CA PRO A 179 18.76 9.81 -1.14
C PRO A 179 18.68 11.28 -0.73
N GLY A 180 19.12 11.59 0.49
CA GLY A 180 19.12 12.95 1.05
C GLY A 180 17.84 13.37 1.75
N MET A 181 16.81 12.50 1.83
CA MET A 181 15.63 12.74 2.66
C MET A 181 15.67 11.90 3.95
N ASP A 182 15.32 12.53 5.07
CA ASP A 182 15.21 11.85 6.36
C ASP A 182 13.82 11.19 6.50
N PHE A 183 13.83 9.88 6.72
CA PHE A 183 12.63 9.06 6.95
C PHE A 183 12.58 8.43 8.34
N SER A 184 13.47 8.84 9.25
CA SER A 184 13.59 8.33 10.62
C SER A 184 12.29 8.45 11.42
N TYR A 185 11.42 9.37 11.00
CA TYR A 185 10.08 9.54 11.54
C TYR A 185 9.16 8.32 11.36
N HIS A 186 9.56 7.29 10.60
CA HIS A 186 8.83 6.03 10.43
C HIS A 186 9.58 4.79 10.93
N ASP A 187 10.74 4.91 11.56
CA ASP A 187 11.59 3.78 11.96
C ASP A 187 10.90 2.85 12.98
N TYR A 188 9.90 3.34 13.71
CA TYR A 188 9.10 2.53 14.64
C TYR A 188 8.36 1.35 13.95
N ARG A 189 8.27 1.35 12.62
CA ARG A 189 7.63 0.30 11.81
C ARG A 189 8.56 -0.86 11.48
N ASP A 190 9.87 -0.64 11.53
CA ASP A 190 10.84 -1.63 11.12
C ASP A 190 10.99 -2.75 12.17
N PHE A 191 11.37 -3.95 11.72
CA PHE A 191 11.60 -5.12 12.58
C PHE A 191 12.53 -6.13 11.91
N ASP A 192 13.02 -7.13 12.66
CA ASP A 192 13.94 -8.12 12.11
C ASP A 192 13.21 -9.16 11.27
N VAL A 193 13.68 -9.39 10.04
CA VAL A 193 13.16 -10.47 9.19
C VAL A 193 13.35 -11.85 9.81
N ASN A 194 14.39 -12.01 10.64
CA ASN A 194 14.69 -13.28 11.30
C ASN A 194 13.62 -13.66 12.33
N ASP A 195 12.85 -12.69 12.85
CA ASP A 195 11.69 -12.96 13.71
C ASP A 195 10.60 -13.78 12.97
N MET A 196 10.62 -13.76 11.63
CA MET A 196 9.67 -14.52 10.80
C MET A 196 10.14 -15.95 10.47
N ILE A 197 11.39 -16.34 10.79
CA ILE A 197 11.94 -17.65 10.42
C ILE A 197 11.07 -18.81 10.94
N PRO A 198 10.62 -18.85 12.21
CA PRO A 198 9.77 -19.94 12.69
C PRO A 198 8.49 -20.11 11.85
N ALA A 199 7.90 -19.00 11.39
CA ALA A 199 6.74 -19.00 10.50
C ALA A 199 7.08 -19.51 9.09
N MET A 200 8.22 -19.09 8.53
CA MET A 200 8.71 -19.58 7.24
C MET A 200 8.98 -21.09 7.27
N GLU A 201 9.65 -21.56 8.32
CA GLU A 201 9.93 -22.98 8.59
C GLU A 201 8.66 -23.82 8.74
N TYR A 202 7.61 -23.25 9.35
CA TYR A 202 6.31 -23.90 9.40
C TYR A 202 5.74 -24.11 7.99
N ILE A 203 5.79 -23.09 7.12
CA ILE A 203 5.32 -23.19 5.74
C ILE A 203 6.09 -24.27 4.95
N THR A 204 7.41 -24.35 5.13
CA THR A 204 8.21 -25.38 4.44
C THR A 204 7.88 -26.79 4.91
N ARG A 205 7.58 -26.98 6.21
CA ARG A 205 7.06 -28.26 6.74
C ARG A 205 5.68 -28.63 6.20
N GLN A 206 4.88 -27.66 5.78
CA GLN A 206 3.60 -27.91 5.10
C GLN A 206 3.76 -28.23 3.60
N GLY A 207 4.99 -28.27 3.08
CA GLY A 207 5.28 -28.59 1.68
C GLY A 207 5.27 -27.39 0.73
N GLY A 208 5.21 -26.16 1.26
CA GLY A 208 5.32 -24.93 0.49
C GLY A 208 6.72 -24.32 0.50
N TYR A 209 6.85 -23.17 -0.15
CA TYR A 209 8.03 -22.31 -0.09
C TYR A 209 7.71 -21.01 0.66
N ALA A 210 8.69 -20.51 1.41
CA ALA A 210 8.59 -19.19 2.04
C ALA A 210 9.48 -18.22 1.26
N ILE A 211 8.89 -17.17 0.70
CA ILE A 211 9.61 -16.20 -0.14
C ILE A 211 9.72 -14.88 0.61
N ARG A 212 10.94 -14.45 0.92
CA ARG A 212 11.21 -13.13 1.46
C ARG A 212 11.12 -12.08 0.35
N MET A 213 10.11 -11.23 0.46
CA MET A 213 9.87 -10.07 -0.40
C MET A 213 10.56 -8.82 0.15
N GLY A 214 10.64 -7.78 -0.68
CA GLY A 214 11.23 -6.49 -0.33
C GLY A 214 12.21 -6.00 -1.38
N SER A 215 12.82 -4.85 -1.12
CA SER A 215 13.85 -4.26 -1.97
C SER A 215 14.92 -3.64 -1.09
N HIS A 216 16.20 -3.84 -1.45
CA HIS A 216 17.33 -3.26 -0.74
C HIS A 216 17.27 -3.55 0.77
N THR A 217 17.23 -4.83 1.13
CA THR A 217 17.24 -5.24 2.54
C THR A 217 18.67 -5.40 3.01
N GLU A 218 19.02 -4.82 4.14
CA GLU A 218 20.37 -4.87 4.71
C GLU A 218 20.59 -6.19 5.46
N LYS A 219 19.58 -6.66 6.18
CA LYS A 219 19.69 -7.87 7.00
C LYS A 219 19.72 -9.14 6.16
N LEU A 220 20.66 -10.03 6.45
CA LEU A 220 20.68 -11.38 5.90
C LEU A 220 19.59 -12.24 6.54
N LEU A 221 19.09 -13.19 5.76
CA LEU A 221 18.15 -14.20 6.23
C LEU A 221 18.94 -15.39 6.78
N ASN A 222 18.85 -15.63 8.09
CA ASN A 222 19.65 -16.63 8.80
C ASN A 222 18.99 -18.01 8.76
N SER A 223 18.90 -18.61 7.57
CA SER A 223 18.29 -19.91 7.36
C SER A 223 19.03 -20.70 6.28
N ASP A 224 19.37 -21.94 6.59
CA ASP A 224 19.95 -22.91 5.64
C ASP A 224 18.88 -23.75 4.91
N ASN A 225 17.60 -23.57 5.24
CA ASN A 225 16.51 -24.29 4.62
C ASN A 225 16.33 -23.85 3.14
N PRO A 226 16.52 -24.76 2.16
CA PRO A 226 16.50 -24.41 0.74
C PRO A 226 15.12 -24.01 0.22
N LYS A 227 14.04 -24.26 0.99
CA LYS A 227 12.68 -23.83 0.65
C LYS A 227 12.34 -22.43 1.19
N ILE A 228 13.27 -21.80 1.89
CA ILE A 228 13.19 -20.40 2.30
C ILE A 228 14.03 -19.58 1.31
N ILE A 229 13.36 -18.81 0.45
CA ILE A 229 13.96 -18.13 -0.69
C ILE A 229 14.12 -16.64 -0.39
N ASP A 230 15.37 -16.15 -0.39
CA ASP A 230 15.66 -14.71 -0.33
C ASP A 230 15.51 -14.06 -1.72
N TYR A 231 14.26 -13.86 -2.14
CA TYR A 231 13.93 -13.21 -3.41
C TYR A 231 14.41 -11.77 -3.46
N ALA A 232 14.21 -11.01 -2.36
CA ALA A 232 14.56 -9.60 -2.26
C ALA A 232 16.02 -9.31 -2.62
N ASN A 233 16.96 -10.17 -2.18
CA ASN A 233 18.39 -9.97 -2.44
C ASN A 233 18.91 -10.71 -3.67
N LYS A 234 18.31 -11.83 -4.08
CA LYS A 234 18.90 -12.71 -5.11
C LYS A 234 18.23 -12.61 -6.48
N PHE A 235 16.92 -12.34 -6.54
CA PHE A 235 16.13 -12.55 -7.76
C PHE A 235 15.22 -11.37 -8.12
N ARG A 236 15.30 -10.27 -7.37
CA ARG A 236 14.35 -9.17 -7.44
C ARG A 236 14.25 -8.56 -8.84
N CYS A 237 13.03 -8.39 -9.32
CA CYS A 237 12.71 -7.50 -10.45
C CYS A 237 11.27 -6.99 -10.35
N ASP A 238 10.99 -5.82 -10.95
CA ASP A 238 9.66 -5.19 -10.90
C ASP A 238 8.50 -6.14 -11.25
N PHE A 239 8.70 -7.00 -12.27
CA PHE A 239 7.70 -7.97 -12.66
C PHE A 239 7.39 -8.97 -11.54
N MET A 240 8.43 -9.57 -10.96
CA MET A 240 8.27 -10.61 -9.94
C MET A 240 7.82 -10.06 -8.60
N ASP A 241 8.10 -8.79 -8.29
CA ASP A 241 7.57 -8.10 -7.10
C ASP A 241 6.03 -8.19 -7.09
N ILE A 242 5.40 -7.92 -8.24
CA ILE A 242 3.94 -7.97 -8.38
C ILE A 242 3.46 -9.40 -8.61
N TRP A 243 4.12 -10.17 -9.48
CA TRP A 243 3.66 -11.50 -9.84
C TRP A 243 3.66 -12.47 -8.66
N LEU A 244 4.68 -12.44 -7.79
CA LEU A 244 4.72 -13.29 -6.59
C LEU A 244 3.60 -12.94 -5.62
N LEU A 245 3.43 -11.65 -5.29
CA LEU A 245 2.36 -11.17 -4.40
C LEU A 245 0.96 -11.47 -4.96
N ALA A 246 0.80 -11.49 -6.28
CA ALA A 246 -0.45 -11.80 -6.93
C ALA A 246 -0.74 -13.31 -7.08
N ASN A 247 0.26 -14.18 -6.89
CA ASN A 247 0.14 -15.63 -7.09
C ASN A 247 0.46 -16.47 -5.85
N CYS A 248 0.83 -15.86 -4.73
CA CYS A 248 1.01 -16.57 -3.46
C CYS A 248 -0.31 -17.18 -2.95
N LYS A 249 -0.19 -18.13 -2.01
CA LYS A 249 -1.33 -18.60 -1.22
C LYS A 249 -1.87 -17.48 -0.33
N PHE A 250 -0.97 -16.85 0.42
CA PHE A 250 -1.24 -15.66 1.23
C PHE A 250 0.07 -14.89 1.47
N TYR A 251 -0.07 -13.71 2.06
CA TYR A 251 1.02 -12.81 2.43
C TYR A 251 1.13 -12.70 3.95
N ILE A 252 2.35 -12.53 4.48
CA ILE A 252 2.62 -12.17 5.88
C ILE A 252 3.60 -10.99 5.89
N GLY A 253 3.29 -9.91 6.58
CA GLY A 253 4.23 -8.79 6.74
C GLY A 253 3.66 -7.65 7.57
N SER A 254 4.39 -6.53 7.68
CA SER A 254 3.96 -5.39 8.49
C SER A 254 3.28 -4.26 7.72
N ASP A 255 3.02 -3.14 8.42
CA ASP A 255 2.51 -1.84 7.97
C ASP A 255 3.40 -1.15 6.91
N SER A 256 3.48 -1.81 5.76
CA SER A 256 4.32 -1.45 4.63
C SER A 256 3.51 -1.46 3.34
N GLY A 257 3.83 -0.54 2.43
CA GLY A 257 3.05 -0.35 1.20
C GLY A 257 2.99 -1.57 0.29
N ILE A 258 3.99 -2.46 0.34
CA ILE A 258 3.99 -3.68 -0.47
C ILE A 258 2.82 -4.62 -0.12
N GLY A 259 2.32 -4.54 1.13
CA GLY A 259 1.16 -5.30 1.59
C GLY A 259 -0.15 -4.92 0.88
N ALA A 260 -0.22 -3.77 0.20
CA ALA A 260 -1.40 -3.40 -0.59
C ALA A 260 -1.54 -4.22 -1.89
N VAL A 261 -0.44 -4.74 -2.43
CA VAL A 261 -0.45 -5.52 -3.67
C VAL A 261 -1.21 -6.84 -3.52
N PRO A 262 -0.94 -7.72 -2.53
CA PRO A 262 -1.71 -8.96 -2.37
C PRO A 262 -3.21 -8.69 -2.17
N LEU A 263 -3.58 -7.62 -1.43
CA LEU A 263 -4.98 -7.24 -1.22
C LEU A 263 -5.68 -6.90 -2.54
N MET A 264 -5.02 -6.11 -3.39
CA MET A 264 -5.51 -5.78 -4.73
C MET A 264 -5.80 -7.03 -5.58
N PHE A 265 -5.04 -8.11 -5.40
CA PHE A 265 -5.25 -9.40 -6.07
C PHE A 265 -6.13 -10.38 -5.27
N ASN A 266 -6.83 -9.90 -4.23
CA ASN A 266 -7.69 -10.69 -3.36
C ASN A 266 -6.97 -11.86 -2.67
N LYS A 267 -5.68 -11.72 -2.41
CA LYS A 267 -4.92 -12.70 -1.64
C LYS A 267 -5.11 -12.48 -0.15
N PRO A 268 -5.33 -13.54 0.64
CA PRO A 268 -5.33 -13.42 2.08
C PRO A 268 -4.00 -12.87 2.60
N ALA A 269 -4.07 -12.12 3.70
CA ALA A 269 -2.90 -11.43 4.24
C ALA A 269 -2.89 -11.44 5.77
N GLY A 270 -1.72 -11.63 6.35
CA GLY A 270 -1.44 -11.49 7.77
C GLY A 270 -0.60 -10.25 8.01
N PHE A 271 -1.18 -9.28 8.69
CA PHE A 271 -0.50 -8.06 9.05
C PHE A 271 0.03 -8.16 10.47
N ILE A 272 1.33 -8.37 10.60
CA ILE A 272 2.05 -8.39 11.86
C ILE A 272 2.60 -7.01 12.17
N ASN A 273 2.96 -6.75 13.43
CA ASN A 273 3.68 -5.55 13.83
C ASN A 273 2.97 -4.26 13.43
N MET A 274 1.63 -4.26 13.42
CA MET A 274 0.86 -3.08 13.01
C MET A 274 0.94 -2.00 14.08
N SER A 275 1.58 -0.87 13.75
CA SER A 275 1.74 0.25 14.67
C SER A 275 0.56 1.23 14.59
N GLN A 276 0.14 1.58 13.38
CA GLN A 276 -1.10 2.33 13.11
C GLN A 276 -2.28 1.37 13.04
N ILE A 277 -2.85 1.07 14.19
CA ILE A 277 -4.02 0.21 14.26
C ILE A 277 -5.11 0.85 13.40
N LYS A 278 -5.41 2.14 13.59
CA LYS A 278 -6.56 2.81 12.96
C LYS A 278 -6.57 2.86 11.43
N ASP A 279 -5.42 2.62 10.80
CA ASP A 279 -5.26 2.72 9.34
C ASP A 279 -5.57 1.39 8.64
N ILE A 280 -5.87 0.35 9.42
CA ILE A 280 -6.28 -0.95 8.90
C ILE A 280 -7.66 -0.81 8.29
N LEU A 281 -7.71 -0.98 6.97
CA LEU A 281 -8.96 -1.29 6.29
C LEU A 281 -9.34 -2.72 6.69
N PRO A 282 -10.54 -2.92 7.27
CA PRO A 282 -11.05 -4.24 7.60
C PRO A 282 -11.40 -4.96 6.31
N GLU A 283 -10.45 -5.73 5.81
CA GLU A 283 -10.63 -6.60 4.66
C GLU A 283 -11.02 -8.00 5.16
N PRO A 284 -12.12 -8.60 4.66
CA PRO A 284 -12.56 -9.94 5.08
C PRO A 284 -11.51 -11.04 4.94
N ASN A 285 -10.48 -10.80 4.13
CA ASN A 285 -9.42 -11.76 3.87
C ASN A 285 -8.12 -11.51 4.66
N CYS A 286 -8.15 -10.64 5.66
CA CYS A 286 -6.95 -10.24 6.40
C CYS A 286 -7.04 -10.63 7.87
N LEU A 287 -5.94 -11.10 8.45
CA LEU A 287 -5.78 -11.13 9.90
C LEU A 287 -4.73 -10.12 10.31
N VAL A 288 -4.89 -9.55 11.50
CA VAL A 288 -4.00 -8.50 12.00
C VAL A 288 -3.58 -8.76 13.45
N ILE A 289 -2.31 -8.55 13.75
CA ILE A 289 -1.80 -8.43 15.11
C ILE A 289 -1.02 -7.11 15.25
N PRO A 290 -1.44 -6.22 16.16
CA PRO A 290 -0.74 -4.96 16.37
C PRO A 290 0.55 -5.15 17.17
N LYS A 291 1.46 -4.17 17.08
CA LYS A 291 2.56 -4.05 18.05
C LYS A 291 1.97 -3.88 19.45
N LEU A 292 2.52 -4.59 20.43
CA LEU A 292 2.20 -4.33 21.83
C LEU A 292 2.68 -2.93 22.22
N ARG A 293 2.05 -2.36 23.23
CA ARG A 293 2.36 -1.01 23.69
C ARG A 293 2.63 -1.02 25.17
N ASN A 294 3.85 -0.63 25.52
CA ASN A 294 4.23 -0.45 26.91
C ASN A 294 4.18 1.03 27.25
N LYS A 295 3.42 1.37 28.29
CA LYS A 295 3.41 2.70 28.90
C LYS A 295 3.75 2.54 30.39
N ASN A 296 4.90 3.07 30.80
CA ASN A 296 5.38 3.03 32.18
C ASN A 296 5.47 1.62 32.79
N GLY A 297 5.95 0.63 32.02
CA GLY A 297 6.11 -0.75 32.46
C GLY A 297 4.86 -1.62 32.33
N ARG A 298 3.72 -1.05 31.95
CA ARG A 298 2.45 -1.75 31.76
C ARG A 298 2.12 -1.91 30.29
N ILE A 299 1.73 -3.13 29.89
CA ILE A 299 1.17 -3.37 28.55
C ILE A 299 -0.25 -2.81 28.49
N LEU A 300 -0.52 -1.98 27.49
CA LEU A 300 -1.84 -1.41 27.24
C LEU A 300 -2.79 -2.48 26.71
N CYS A 301 -4.05 -2.44 27.15
CA CYS A 301 -5.09 -3.27 26.55
C CYS A 301 -5.47 -2.74 25.16
N LEU A 302 -6.19 -3.54 24.36
CA LEU A 302 -6.57 -3.15 22.99
C LEU A 302 -7.34 -1.82 22.93
N ASP A 303 -8.24 -1.56 23.87
CA ASP A 303 -9.00 -0.32 23.94
C ASP A 303 -8.12 0.91 24.16
N GLU A 304 -7.11 0.79 25.04
CA GLU A 304 -6.12 1.83 25.28
C GLU A 304 -5.22 2.03 24.06
N MET A 305 -4.83 0.94 23.39
CA MET A 305 -4.08 1.01 22.14
C MET A 305 -4.89 1.78 21.08
N LEU A 306 -6.20 1.55 20.96
CA LEU A 306 -7.03 2.29 20.01
C LEU A 306 -7.11 3.79 20.29
N MET A 307 -6.78 4.28 21.49
CA MET A 307 -6.73 5.71 21.78
C MET A 307 -5.45 6.39 21.27
N HIS A 308 -4.38 5.63 21.01
CA HIS A 308 -3.09 6.17 20.57
C HIS A 308 -2.79 5.72 19.13
N ASN A 309 -2.78 6.62 18.15
CA ASN A 309 -2.48 6.27 16.75
C ASN A 309 -1.62 7.35 16.13
N PHE A 310 -0.33 7.27 16.39
CA PHE A 310 0.64 8.27 15.99
C PHE A 310 1.32 7.89 14.67
N TYR A 311 1.70 8.91 13.90
CA TYR A 311 2.28 8.76 12.57
C TYR A 311 3.79 9.00 12.57
N PHE A 312 4.30 9.67 13.60
CA PHE A 312 5.70 10.05 13.73
C PHE A 312 6.37 9.40 14.95
N SER A 313 7.64 9.00 14.80
CA SER A 313 8.44 8.38 15.87
C SER A 313 8.47 9.21 17.16
N HIS A 314 8.51 10.54 17.06
CA HIS A 314 8.59 11.43 18.23
C HIS A 314 7.30 11.42 19.07
N GLU A 315 6.14 11.31 18.45
CA GLU A 315 4.84 11.30 19.15
C GLU A 315 4.72 10.11 20.11
N TRP A 316 5.21 8.93 19.72
CA TRP A 316 5.26 7.75 20.59
C TRP A 316 6.10 8.02 21.83
N LYS A 317 7.29 8.62 21.64
CA LYS A 317 8.22 8.96 22.72
C LYS A 317 7.65 10.03 23.65
N GLU A 318 7.07 11.09 23.11
CA GLU A 318 6.45 12.18 23.87
C GLU A 318 5.26 11.71 24.72
N ASN A 319 4.55 10.68 24.28
CA ASN A 319 3.46 10.07 25.04
C ASN A 319 3.91 8.96 26.00
N GLY A 320 5.23 8.70 26.11
CA GLY A 320 5.80 7.66 26.97
C GLY A 320 5.39 6.25 26.56
N ILE A 321 5.09 6.03 25.27
CA ILE A 321 4.65 4.74 24.74
C ILE A 321 5.77 4.10 23.92
N GLN A 322 6.23 2.95 24.39
CA GLN A 322 7.14 2.09 23.65
C GLN A 322 6.36 1.07 22.84
N LEU A 323 6.63 1.00 21.54
CA LEU A 323 6.13 -0.04 20.66
C LEU A 323 7.00 -1.29 20.78
N ILE A 324 6.36 -2.44 20.95
CA ILE A 324 7.01 -3.75 21.08
C ILE A 324 6.55 -4.63 19.92
N ASN A 325 7.52 -5.17 19.18
CA ASN A 325 7.25 -6.10 18.08
C ASN A 325 6.59 -7.38 18.61
N ASN A 326 5.76 -8.00 17.78
CA ASN A 326 5.26 -9.34 18.01
C ASN A 326 6.44 -10.32 18.06
N SER A 327 6.37 -11.28 18.97
CA SER A 327 7.42 -12.28 19.08
C SER A 327 7.39 -13.25 17.89
N PRO A 328 8.47 -14.01 17.64
CA PRO A 328 8.47 -15.06 16.62
C PRO A 328 7.33 -16.07 16.79
N GLU A 329 6.92 -16.36 18.04
CA GLU A 329 5.78 -17.22 18.35
C GLU A 329 4.44 -16.58 17.96
N ASP A 330 4.25 -15.29 18.24
CA ASP A 330 3.05 -14.54 17.83
C ASP A 330 2.90 -14.55 16.29
N ILE A 331 4.01 -14.36 15.56
CA ILE A 331 4.04 -14.38 14.08
C ILE A 331 3.76 -15.79 13.54
N LEU A 332 4.35 -16.82 14.15
CA LEU A 332 4.10 -18.22 13.81
C LEU A 332 2.63 -18.59 14.02
N ASP A 333 2.04 -18.18 15.14
CA ASP A 333 0.66 -18.49 15.47
C ASP A 333 -0.32 -17.82 14.50
N LEU A 334 -0.10 -16.55 14.15
CA LEU A 334 -0.87 -15.90 13.09
C LEU A 334 -0.73 -16.63 11.74
N THR A 335 0.48 -17.08 11.41
CA THR A 335 0.74 -17.79 10.15
C THR A 335 -0.02 -19.12 10.09
N LYS A 336 -0.06 -19.89 11.20
CA LYS A 336 -0.86 -21.11 11.31
C LYS A 336 -2.35 -20.84 11.16
N GLU A 337 -2.82 -19.75 11.75
CA GLU A 337 -4.22 -19.34 11.71
C GLU A 337 -4.66 -19.02 10.27
N ILE A 338 -3.91 -18.18 9.56
CA ILE A 338 -4.18 -17.86 8.13
C ILE A 338 -4.07 -19.09 7.25
N TYR A 339 -3.06 -19.94 7.47
CA TYR A 339 -2.89 -21.18 6.73
C TYR A 339 -4.12 -22.10 6.88
N THR A 340 -4.63 -22.21 8.10
CA THR A 340 -5.84 -22.99 8.41
C THR A 340 -7.06 -22.39 7.73
N TYR A 341 -7.25 -21.07 7.80
CA TYR A 341 -8.37 -20.38 7.14
C TYR A 341 -8.34 -20.52 5.61
N TYR A 342 -7.14 -20.38 5.02
CA TYR A 342 -6.96 -20.55 3.59
C TYR A 342 -7.39 -21.94 3.12
N ASN A 343 -6.99 -23.00 3.86
CA ASN A 343 -7.33 -24.37 3.48
C ASN A 343 -8.80 -24.73 3.77
N ASN A 344 -9.42 -24.12 4.77
CA ASN A 344 -10.80 -24.40 5.17
C ASN A 344 -11.84 -23.50 4.46
N GLY A 345 -11.40 -22.51 3.68
CA GLY A 345 -12.27 -21.62 2.90
C GLY A 345 -13.13 -20.66 3.72
N LYS A 346 -12.79 -20.41 4.99
CA LYS A 346 -13.53 -19.51 5.89
C LYS A 346 -12.57 -18.56 6.60
N ILE A 347 -12.83 -17.26 6.47
CA ILE A 347 -12.36 -16.23 7.41
C ILE A 347 -13.63 -15.67 8.06
N CYS A 348 -13.98 -16.20 9.23
CA CYS A 348 -15.21 -15.82 9.93
C CYS A 348 -14.91 -15.61 11.41
N ILE A 349 -14.26 -14.50 11.77
CA ILE A 349 -14.21 -14.08 13.17
C ILE A 349 -14.32 -12.56 13.28
N GLU A 350 -15.56 -12.05 13.26
CA GLU A 350 -15.81 -10.70 13.75
C GLU A 350 -15.60 -10.69 15.27
N LYS A 351 -14.65 -9.88 15.75
CA LYS A 351 -14.41 -9.69 17.18
C LYS A 351 -14.90 -8.32 17.63
N PHE A 352 -15.66 -8.32 18.72
CA PHE A 352 -16.25 -7.11 19.28
C PHE A 352 -15.25 -6.42 20.23
N ILE A 353 -15.00 -5.14 19.96
CA ILE A 353 -14.29 -4.20 20.86
C ILE A 353 -15.29 -3.29 21.59
N SER A 354 -14.90 -2.67 22.72
CA SER A 354 -15.84 -1.90 23.54
C SER A 354 -16.43 -0.69 22.80
N LYS A 355 -17.61 -0.21 23.22
CA LYS A 355 -18.25 0.98 22.63
C LYS A 355 -17.36 2.22 22.73
N LYS A 356 -16.59 2.39 23.81
CA LYS A 356 -15.63 3.50 23.97
C LYS A 356 -14.49 3.41 22.95
N ALA A 357 -13.98 2.21 22.69
CA ALA A 357 -12.96 1.98 21.67
C ALA A 357 -13.50 2.17 20.24
N GLN A 358 -14.74 1.75 20.00
CA GLN A 358 -15.49 2.07 18.79
C GLN A 358 -15.65 3.59 18.65
N ASP A 359 -16.12 4.30 19.67
CA ASP A 359 -16.33 5.75 19.64
C ASP A 359 -15.00 6.52 19.50
N ALA A 360 -13.91 6.10 20.13
CA ALA A 360 -12.57 6.68 19.96
C ALA A 360 -12.00 6.45 18.54
N PHE A 361 -12.47 5.43 17.85
CA PHE A 361 -12.22 5.21 16.43
C PHE A 361 -13.08 6.15 15.58
N PHE A 362 -14.39 6.24 15.85
CA PHE A 362 -15.35 7.07 15.10
C PHE A 362 -15.30 8.58 15.38
N ASN A 363 -14.66 9.03 16.48
CA ASN A 363 -14.44 10.45 16.81
C ASN A 363 -13.22 11.07 16.11
N THR A 364 -12.48 10.30 15.33
CA THR A 364 -11.67 10.88 14.24
C THR A 364 -12.63 11.46 13.18
N LYS A 365 -12.19 12.28 12.22
CA LYS A 365 -13.03 13.11 11.30
C LYS A 365 -14.04 12.32 10.39
N TYR A 366 -14.31 11.06 10.69
CA TYR A 366 -15.03 10.04 9.94
C TYR A 366 -16.33 9.62 10.68
N LYS A 367 -17.30 10.53 10.75
CA LYS A 367 -18.67 10.21 11.19
C LYS A 367 -19.41 9.43 10.09
N LYS A 368 -19.71 8.15 10.34
CA LYS A 368 -21.06 7.54 10.28
C LYS A 368 -20.95 6.02 10.52
N GLN A 369 -21.99 5.49 11.14
CA GLN A 369 -22.25 4.10 11.52
C GLN A 369 -21.80 3.08 10.44
N ILE A 370 -20.66 2.45 10.64
CA ILE A 370 -20.33 1.16 10.03
C ILE A 370 -19.61 0.35 11.10
N TYR A 371 -20.23 -0.75 11.56
CA TYR A 371 -19.55 -1.75 12.39
C TYR A 371 -18.46 -2.39 11.54
N PHE A 372 -17.22 -1.96 11.73
CA PHE A 372 -16.09 -2.62 11.13
C PHE A 372 -15.60 -3.70 12.10
N GLY A 373 -15.78 -4.98 11.71
CA GLY A 373 -15.17 -6.11 12.37
C GLY A 373 -13.69 -6.18 12.01
N TRP A 374 -12.83 -6.16 13.02
CA TRP A 374 -11.40 -6.39 12.84
C TRP A 374 -11.15 -7.85 13.08
N TYR A 375 -10.47 -8.49 12.12
CA TYR A 375 -10.08 -9.88 12.27
C TYR A 375 -8.70 -9.91 12.94
N PHE A 376 -8.68 -9.76 14.26
CA PHE A 376 -7.46 -9.97 15.03
C PHE A 376 -7.14 -11.46 15.08
N GLY A 377 -5.87 -11.85 15.03
CA GLY A 377 -5.48 -13.25 15.26
C GLY A 377 -5.98 -13.74 16.63
N ASP A 378 -6.57 -14.93 16.70
CA ASP A 378 -7.22 -15.52 17.89
C ASP A 378 -6.32 -15.53 19.12
N LYS A 379 -5.15 -16.15 18.97
CA LYS A 379 -4.24 -16.30 20.11
C LYS A 379 -3.72 -14.95 20.60
N PHE A 380 -3.39 -14.05 19.68
CA PHE A 380 -2.90 -12.72 20.03
C PHE A 380 -4.00 -11.85 20.65
N PHE A 381 -5.23 -11.92 20.14
CA PHE A 381 -6.36 -11.20 20.70
C PHE A 381 -6.60 -11.60 22.15
N ASN A 382 -6.61 -12.91 22.44
CA ASN A 382 -6.75 -13.41 23.82
C ASN A 382 -5.59 -12.94 24.71
N LYS A 383 -4.36 -12.85 24.18
CA LYS A 383 -3.20 -12.34 24.90
C LYS A 383 -3.36 -10.88 25.36
N ILE A 384 -4.07 -10.03 24.61
CA ILE A 384 -4.19 -8.59 24.90
C ILE A 384 -5.54 -8.16 25.46
N PHE A 385 -6.61 -8.90 25.17
CA PHE A 385 -7.97 -8.55 25.58
C PHE A 385 -8.19 -8.79 27.08
N TYR A 386 -7.57 -9.83 27.63
CA TYR A 386 -7.66 -10.18 29.05
C TYR A 386 -6.60 -9.49 29.93
N LEU A 387 -5.81 -8.56 29.37
CA LEU A 387 -4.95 -7.69 30.16
C LEU A 387 -5.83 -6.62 30.81
N THR A 388 -6.29 -6.89 32.03
CA THR A 388 -7.02 -5.94 32.89
C THR A 388 -6.06 -4.94 33.53
#